data_AF-A0A6V2EPJ6-F1
#
_entry.id   AF-A0A6V2EPJ6-F1
#
_cell.length_a   1.000
_cell.length_b   1.000
_cell.length_c   1.000
_cell.angle_alpha   90.00
_cell.angle_beta   90.00
_cell.angle_gamma   90.00
#
_symmetry.space_group_name_H-M   'P 1'
#
loop_
_entity.id
_entity.type
_entity.pdbx_description
1 polymer ?
#
loop_
_entity_poly.entity_id
_entity_poly.type
_entity_poly.pdbx_seq_one_letter_code
_entity_poly.pdbx_strand_id
1 'polypeptide(L)'
;MTKELLNAHAVTKSAGTRDVKEDKRRQRTTNCEHAVLVAKAVIHNDYHTFFRLYESALNLSAYLMDFLVQRVRQGAYERIVVSYRPTVSVEFFQEALFFHDLKETRQFLEQSGAVFVNEGSGGGPPFWVDCKTSR
;
A
#
# COMPACT_ATOMS: atom_id res chain seq x y z
N MET A 1 -11.83 -62.97 1.01
CA MET A 1 -10.91 -62.05 1.71
C MET A 1 -10.53 -60.79 0.92
N THR A 2 -11.20 -60.42 -0.17
CA THR A 2 -10.75 -59.32 -1.06
C THR A 2 -11.60 -58.05 -1.04
N LYS A 3 -12.73 -58.02 -0.33
CA LYS A 3 -13.63 -56.83 -0.33
C LYS A 3 -13.26 -55.74 0.70
N GLU A 4 -12.49 -56.05 1.74
CA GLU A 4 -12.11 -55.05 2.76
C GLU A 4 -10.90 -54.19 2.37
N LEU A 5 -9.95 -54.72 1.59
CA LEU A 5 -8.73 -53.98 1.21
C LEU A 5 -8.97 -52.88 0.16
N LEU A 6 -10.06 -52.97 -0.63
CA LEU A 6 -10.43 -51.93 -1.59
C LEU A 6 -11.04 -50.68 -0.92
N ASN A 7 -11.67 -50.84 0.25
CA ASN A 7 -12.35 -49.74 0.93
C ASN A 7 -11.35 -48.80 1.65
N ALA A 8 -10.21 -49.34 2.13
CA ALA A 8 -9.18 -48.57 2.82
C ALA A 8 -8.43 -47.56 1.92
N HIS A 9 -8.26 -47.85 0.63
CA HIS A 9 -7.65 -46.93 -0.34
C HIS A 9 -8.60 -45.83 -0.84
N ALA A 10 -9.92 -46.07 -0.81
CA ALA A 10 -10.92 -45.07 -1.18
C ALA A 10 -11.13 -44.02 -0.08
N VAL A 11 -11.02 -44.43 1.20
CA VAL A 11 -11.13 -43.53 2.35
C VAL A 11 -9.94 -42.55 2.40
N THR A 12 -8.71 -43.00 2.15
CA THR A 12 -7.50 -42.15 2.16
C THR A 12 -7.47 -41.11 1.02
N LYS A 13 -8.04 -41.42 -0.15
CA LYS A 13 -8.14 -40.46 -1.27
C LYS A 13 -9.21 -39.36 -1.05
N SER A 14 -10.21 -39.63 -0.21
CA SER A 14 -11.31 -38.70 0.11
C SER A 14 -10.99 -37.70 1.24
N ALA A 15 -9.94 -37.97 2.03
CA ALA A 15 -9.50 -37.09 3.12
C ALA A 15 -8.66 -35.92 2.57
N GLY A 16 -7.62 -36.20 1.78
CA GLY A 16 -6.72 -35.16 1.26
C GLY A 16 -7.33 -34.18 0.26
N THR A 17 -8.48 -34.47 -0.32
CA THR A 17 -9.21 -33.54 -1.22
C THR A 17 -10.16 -32.59 -0.48
N ARG A 18 -10.56 -32.92 0.75
CA ARG A 18 -11.40 -32.05 1.59
C ARG A 18 -10.58 -30.94 2.24
N ASP A 19 -9.40 -31.27 2.78
CA ASP A 19 -8.51 -30.30 3.43
C ASP A 19 -8.03 -29.22 2.45
N VAL A 20 -7.61 -29.61 1.23
CA VAL A 20 -7.19 -28.67 0.18
C VAL A 20 -8.33 -27.75 -0.28
N LYS A 21 -9.59 -28.22 -0.22
CA LYS A 21 -10.76 -27.41 -0.59
C LYS A 21 -11.11 -26.40 0.51
N GLU A 22 -10.89 -26.77 1.76
CA GLU A 22 -11.16 -25.93 2.92
C GLU A 22 -10.10 -24.83 3.09
N ASP A 23 -8.83 -25.14 2.86
CA ASP A 23 -7.75 -24.14 2.82
C ASP A 23 -7.94 -23.12 1.70
N LYS A 24 -8.32 -23.59 0.50
CA LYS A 24 -8.69 -22.67 -0.60
C LYS A 24 -9.89 -21.78 -0.26
N ARG A 25 -10.82 -22.25 0.56
CA ARG A 25 -11.98 -21.46 1.00
C ARG A 25 -11.58 -20.41 2.03
N ARG A 26 -10.70 -20.75 2.98
CA ARG A 26 -10.12 -19.82 3.95
C ARG A 26 -9.27 -18.73 3.28
N GLN A 27 -8.48 -19.09 2.27
CA GLN A 27 -7.69 -18.12 1.52
C GLN A 27 -8.57 -17.14 0.70
N ARG A 28 -9.74 -17.60 0.22
CA ARG A 28 -10.67 -16.70 -0.49
C ARG A 28 -11.28 -15.67 0.45
N THR A 29 -11.66 -16.06 1.66
CA THR A 29 -12.25 -15.12 2.63
C THR A 29 -11.22 -14.08 3.06
N THR A 30 -9.98 -14.48 3.34
CA THR A 30 -8.91 -13.54 3.71
C THR A 30 -8.57 -12.57 2.57
N ASN A 31 -8.53 -13.04 1.32
CA ASN A 31 -8.31 -12.16 0.16
C ASN A 31 -9.47 -11.19 -0.07
N CYS A 32 -10.71 -11.64 0.10
CA CYS A 32 -11.89 -10.77 -0.01
C CYS A 32 -11.93 -9.72 1.11
N GLU A 33 -11.62 -10.10 2.35
CA GLU A 33 -11.52 -9.19 3.48
C GLU A 33 -10.44 -8.12 3.24
N HIS A 34 -9.26 -8.54 2.78
CA HIS A 34 -8.18 -7.61 2.42
C HIS A 34 -8.62 -6.62 1.34
N ALA A 35 -9.27 -7.09 0.26
CA ALA A 35 -9.76 -6.21 -0.81
C ALA A 35 -10.80 -5.19 -0.30
N VAL A 36 -11.68 -5.59 0.62
CA VAL A 36 -12.65 -4.67 1.24
C VAL A 36 -11.96 -3.63 2.10
N LEU A 37 -10.94 -4.02 2.88
CA LEU A 37 -10.16 -3.08 3.70
C LEU A 37 -9.41 -2.07 2.83
N VAL A 38 -8.81 -2.52 1.73
CA VAL A 38 -8.18 -1.65 0.73
C VAL A 38 -9.18 -0.65 0.17
N ALA A 39 -10.35 -1.11 -0.28
CA ALA A 39 -11.38 -0.24 -0.84
C ALA A 39 -11.83 0.81 0.18
N LYS A 40 -12.03 0.41 1.44
CA LYS A 40 -12.34 1.34 2.54
C LYS A 40 -11.24 2.38 2.73
N ALA A 41 -9.98 1.97 2.78
CA ALA A 41 -8.85 2.89 2.95
C ALA A 41 -8.78 3.93 1.83
N VAL A 42 -9.00 3.52 0.58
CA VAL A 42 -9.02 4.42 -0.59
C VAL A 42 -10.19 5.41 -0.51
N ILE A 43 -11.40 4.94 -0.16
CA ILE A 43 -12.59 5.79 -0.04
C ILE A 43 -12.43 6.80 1.10
N HIS A 44 -11.97 6.34 2.26
CA HIS A 44 -11.71 7.19 3.42
C HIS A 44 -10.43 8.00 3.29
N ASN A 45 -9.69 7.81 2.19
CA ASN A 45 -8.51 8.61 1.89
C ASN A 45 -7.41 8.44 2.98
N ASP A 46 -7.45 7.31 3.68
CA ASP A 46 -6.49 6.91 4.71
C ASP A 46 -5.28 6.24 4.05
N TYR A 47 -4.28 7.08 3.73
CA TYR A 47 -3.07 6.65 3.06
C TYR A 47 -2.17 5.80 3.98
N HIS A 48 -2.18 6.02 5.30
CA HIS A 48 -1.41 5.21 6.24
C HIS A 48 -1.88 3.75 6.26
N THR A 49 -3.19 3.54 6.36
CA THR A 49 -3.77 2.19 6.32
C THR A 49 -3.61 1.57 4.94
N PHE A 50 -3.73 2.35 3.86
CA PHE A 50 -3.50 1.86 2.50
C PHE A 50 -2.08 1.30 2.32
N PHE A 51 -1.04 2.04 2.72
CA PHE A 51 0.35 1.57 2.58
C PHE A 51 0.68 0.39 3.51
N ARG A 52 0.09 0.34 4.71
CA ARG A 52 0.20 -0.85 5.57
C ARG A 52 -0.42 -2.08 4.91
N LEU A 53 -1.57 -1.93 4.28
CA LEU A 53 -2.21 -3.00 3.52
C LEU A 53 -1.38 -3.38 2.30
N TYR A 54 -0.77 -2.40 1.62
CA TYR A 54 0.13 -2.61 0.48
C TYR A 54 1.33 -3.51 0.84
N GLU A 55 1.99 -3.26 1.98
CA GLU A 55 3.11 -4.10 2.44
C GLU A 55 2.68 -5.54 2.77
N SER A 56 1.45 -5.71 3.29
CA SER A 56 0.89 -7.03 3.62
C SER A 56 0.27 -7.77 2.43
N ALA A 57 0.26 -7.18 1.23
CA ALA A 57 -0.50 -7.66 0.09
C ALA A 57 0.08 -8.98 -0.46
N LEU A 58 -0.78 -9.99 -0.64
CA LEU A 58 -0.38 -11.31 -1.14
C LEU A 58 -0.53 -11.39 -2.68
N ASN A 59 0.55 -11.74 -3.37
CA ASN A 59 0.57 -12.06 -4.80
C ASN A 59 0.05 -10.91 -5.71
N LEU A 60 -1.02 -11.15 -6.47
CA LEU A 60 -1.51 -10.29 -7.54
C LEU A 60 -2.21 -9.01 -7.04
N SER A 61 -2.61 -8.97 -5.76
CA SER A 61 -3.26 -7.78 -5.21
C SER A 61 -2.31 -6.59 -5.15
N ALA A 62 -1.00 -6.81 -4.98
CA ALA A 62 0.01 -5.75 -5.06
C ALA A 62 0.01 -5.08 -6.44
N TYR A 63 -0.04 -5.87 -7.51
CA TYR A 63 -0.07 -5.34 -8.88
C TYR A 63 -1.32 -4.48 -9.16
N LEU A 64 -2.49 -4.88 -8.64
CA LEU A 64 -3.69 -4.06 -8.73
C LEU A 64 -3.58 -2.77 -7.91
N MET A 65 -2.94 -2.85 -6.74
CA MET A 65 -2.72 -1.70 -5.85
C MET A 65 -1.75 -0.68 -6.45
N ASP A 66 -0.75 -1.11 -7.23
CA ASP A 66 0.24 -0.23 -7.87
C ASP A 66 -0.43 0.86 -8.72
N PHE A 67 -1.54 0.54 -9.41
CA PHE A 67 -2.32 1.54 -10.16
C PHE A 67 -3.00 2.57 -9.27
N LEU A 68 -3.30 2.23 -8.03
CA LEU A 68 -3.91 3.11 -7.04
C LEU A 68 -2.87 3.94 -6.29
N VAL A 69 -1.64 3.43 -6.13
CA VAL A 69 -0.55 4.10 -5.39
C VAL A 69 -0.36 5.53 -5.86
N GLN A 70 -0.28 5.77 -7.18
CA GLN A 70 -0.09 7.13 -7.71
C GLN A 70 -1.24 8.07 -7.30
N ARG A 71 -2.48 7.60 -7.38
CA ARG A 71 -3.67 8.38 -7.00
C ARG A 71 -3.72 8.65 -5.50
N VAL A 72 -3.40 7.65 -4.68
CA VAL A 72 -3.36 7.78 -3.22
C VAL A 72 -2.25 8.74 -2.81
N ARG A 73 -1.06 8.66 -3.43
CA ARG A 73 0.05 9.59 -3.18
C ARG A 73 -0.32 11.03 -3.49
N GLN A 74 -0.97 11.29 -4.63
CA GLN A 74 -1.41 12.64 -5.00
C GLN A 74 -2.44 13.20 -3.99
N GLY A 75 -3.45 12.40 -3.63
CA GLY A 75 -4.45 12.82 -2.64
C GLY A 75 -3.89 13.01 -1.22
N ALA A 76 -2.85 12.24 -0.86
CA ALA A 76 -2.14 12.40 0.40
C ALA A 76 -1.30 13.68 0.41
N TYR A 77 -0.59 13.99 -0.67
CA TYR A 77 0.17 15.24 -0.83
C TYR A 77 -0.72 16.47 -0.62
N GLU A 78 -1.86 16.55 -1.33
CA GLU A 78 -2.80 17.67 -1.21
C GLU A 78 -3.30 17.87 0.23
N ARG A 79 -3.57 16.77 0.95
CA ARG A 79 -3.96 16.83 2.35
C ARG A 79 -2.84 17.31 3.27
N ILE A 80 -1.63 16.77 3.10
CA ILE A 80 -0.49 17.12 3.94
C ILE A 80 -0.17 18.62 3.81
N VAL A 81 -0.15 19.14 2.58
CA VAL A 81 0.09 20.56 2.29
C VAL A 81 -0.98 21.45 2.93
N VAL A 82 -2.23 21.00 3.01
CA VAL A 82 -3.29 21.78 3.65
C VAL A 82 -3.22 21.71 5.18
N SER A 83 -2.86 20.56 5.77
CA SER A 83 -2.93 20.35 7.22
C SER A 83 -1.69 20.76 8.00
N TYR A 84 -0.48 20.60 7.46
CA TYR A 84 0.79 20.72 8.20
C TYR A 84 1.52 22.07 8.03
N ARG A 85 0.77 23.17 7.85
CA ARG A 85 1.35 24.52 7.70
C ARG A 85 2.19 24.93 8.94
N PRO A 86 3.33 25.64 8.79
CA PRO A 86 3.78 26.34 7.57
C PRO A 86 4.68 25.52 6.63
N THR A 87 5.46 24.57 7.15
CA THR A 87 6.49 23.85 6.39
C THR A 87 6.58 22.39 6.81
N VAL A 88 6.88 21.50 5.87
CA VAL A 88 7.04 20.05 6.09
C VAL A 88 8.34 19.57 5.46
N SER A 89 9.06 18.66 6.13
CA SER A 89 10.31 18.12 5.59
C SER A 89 10.08 17.11 4.46
N VAL A 90 11.03 17.00 3.54
CA VAL A 90 10.98 15.99 2.46
C VAL A 90 11.02 14.56 3.02
N GLU A 91 11.73 14.35 4.12
CA GLU A 91 11.77 13.07 4.85
C GLU A 91 10.39 12.65 5.36
N PHE A 92 9.61 13.59 5.87
CA PHE A 92 8.24 13.30 6.28
C PHE A 92 7.38 12.83 5.10
N PHE A 93 7.53 13.46 3.92
CA PHE A 93 6.83 12.99 2.72
C PHE A 93 7.30 11.62 2.27
N GLN A 94 8.60 11.31 2.39
CA GLN A 94 9.13 10.00 2.06
C GLN A 94 8.47 8.91 2.92
N GLU A 95 8.43 9.11 4.23
CA GLU A 95 7.82 8.18 5.18
C GLU A 95 6.31 8.07 4.98
N ALA A 96 5.63 9.21 4.80
CA ALA A 96 4.16 9.26 4.68
C ALA A 96 3.64 8.69 3.35
N LEU A 97 4.37 8.90 2.24
CA LEU A 97 3.99 8.47 0.89
C LEU A 97 4.64 7.15 0.47
N PHE A 98 5.40 6.54 1.38
CA PHE A 98 6.05 5.24 1.21
C PHE A 98 6.97 5.20 -0.01
N PHE A 99 7.90 6.16 -0.08
CA PHE A 99 8.95 6.20 -1.10
C PHE A 99 10.24 5.54 -0.61
N HIS A 100 10.95 4.86 -1.51
CA HIS A 100 12.21 4.20 -1.17
C HIS A 100 13.39 5.18 -1.12
N ASP A 101 13.35 6.23 -1.94
CA ASP A 101 14.43 7.20 -2.07
C ASP A 101 13.93 8.64 -1.91
N LEU A 102 14.74 9.47 -1.28
CA LEU A 102 14.53 10.92 -1.18
C LEU A 102 14.56 11.60 -2.55
N LYS A 103 15.34 11.06 -3.49
CA LYS A 103 15.39 11.58 -4.87
C LYS A 103 14.05 11.39 -5.59
N GLU A 104 13.46 10.21 -5.48
CA GLU A 104 12.14 9.90 -6.05
C GLU A 104 11.06 10.76 -5.39
N THR A 105 11.11 10.89 -4.06
CA THR A 105 10.20 11.75 -3.29
C THR A 105 10.27 13.19 -3.78
N ARG A 106 11.46 13.74 -3.97
CA ARG A 106 11.63 15.11 -4.48
C ARG A 106 11.06 15.25 -5.89
N GLN A 107 11.37 14.33 -6.79
CA GLN A 107 10.87 14.36 -8.15
C GLN A 107 9.33 14.35 -8.17
N PHE A 108 8.71 13.53 -7.32
CA PHE A 108 7.26 13.52 -7.15
C PHE A 108 6.74 14.87 -6.63
N LEU A 109 7.34 15.42 -5.59
CA LEU A 109 6.95 16.72 -5.03
C LEU A 109 7.06 17.85 -6.06
N GLU A 110 8.13 17.88 -6.86
CA GLU A 110 8.30 18.83 -7.97
C GLU A 110 7.20 18.68 -9.02
N GLN A 111 6.86 17.45 -9.42
CA GLN A 111 5.77 17.15 -10.36
C GLN A 111 4.40 17.54 -9.81
N SER A 112 4.19 17.41 -8.50
CA SER A 112 2.97 17.78 -7.80
C SER A 112 2.88 19.28 -7.48
N GLY A 113 3.87 20.10 -7.88
CA GLY A 113 3.85 21.56 -7.73
C GLY A 113 4.34 22.07 -6.37
N ALA A 114 5.12 21.28 -5.64
CA ALA A 114 5.68 21.69 -4.35
C ALA A 114 6.69 22.83 -4.51
N VAL A 115 6.58 23.81 -3.62
CA VAL A 115 7.51 24.93 -3.49
C VAL A 115 8.46 24.62 -2.33
N PHE A 116 9.76 24.60 -2.62
CA PHE A 116 10.78 24.32 -1.62
C PHE A 116 11.27 25.61 -0.95
N VAL A 117 11.49 25.55 0.36
CA VAL A 117 12.12 26.64 1.09
C VAL A 117 13.63 26.55 0.86
N ASN A 118 14.19 27.57 0.19
CA ASN A 118 15.64 27.72 0.08
C ASN A 118 16.19 28.21 1.43
N GLU A 119 16.72 27.30 2.24
CA GLU A 119 17.67 27.71 3.27
C GLU A 119 18.97 28.10 2.57
N GLY A 120 19.38 29.35 2.78
CA GLY A 120 20.34 30.05 1.93
C GLY A 120 21.71 29.37 1.78
N SER A 121 22.29 29.55 0.59
CA SER A 121 23.74 29.64 0.36
C SER A 121 24.63 28.44 0.76
N GLY A 122 24.09 27.23 0.82
CA GLY A 122 24.88 26.00 0.76
C GLY A 122 24.26 25.12 -0.30
N GLY A 123 24.99 24.77 -1.36
CA GLY A 123 24.48 24.05 -2.54
C GLY A 123 23.97 22.62 -2.30
N GLY A 124 23.53 22.31 -1.08
CA GLY A 124 22.77 21.12 -0.74
C GLY A 124 21.31 21.25 -1.20
N PRO A 125 20.63 20.13 -1.41
CA PRO A 125 19.27 20.15 -1.89
C PRO A 125 18.29 20.56 -0.79
N PRO A 126 17.15 21.18 -1.14
CA PRO A 126 16.21 21.69 -0.14
C PRO A 126 15.56 20.55 0.66
N PHE A 127 15.49 20.76 1.96
CA PHE A 127 14.94 19.81 2.93
C PHE A 127 13.49 20.08 3.30
N TRP A 128 12.98 21.28 3.01
CA TRP A 128 11.66 21.75 3.48
C TRP A 128 10.77 22.16 2.31
N VAL A 129 9.50 21.78 2.37
CA VAL A 129 8.42 22.20 1.46
C VAL A 129 7.57 23.24 2.16
N ASP A 130 7.34 24.37 1.50
CA ASP A 130 6.41 25.41 1.92
C ASP A 130 4.96 24.99 1.61
N CYS A 131 4.24 24.59 2.65
CA CYS A 131 2.86 24.12 2.53
C CYS A 131 1.85 25.26 2.32
N LYS A 132 2.26 26.53 2.50
CA LYS A 132 1.40 27.70 2.23
C LYS A 132 1.35 28.02 0.74
N THR A 133 2.49 27.95 0.08
CA THR A 133 2.66 28.37 -1.33
C THR A 133 2.37 27.23 -2.31
N SER A 134 2.52 25.97 -1.88
CA SER A 134 2.33 24.77 -2.72
C SER A 134 0.86 24.36 -2.98
N ARG A 135 -0.10 25.30 -2.83
CA ARG A 135 -1.54 25.03 -2.98
C ARG A 135 -2.02 25.20 -4.42
#